data_AF-A0ABD1DP26-F1
#
_entry.id   AF-A0ABD1DP26-F1
#
_cell.length_a   1.000
_cell.length_b   1.000
_cell.length_c   1.000
_cell.angle_alpha   90.00
_cell.angle_beta   90.00
_cell.angle_gamma   90.00
#
_symmetry.space_group_name_H-M   'P 1'
#
loop_
_entity.id
_entity.type
_entity.pdbx_description
1 polymer ?
#
loop_
_entity_poly.entity_id
_entity_poly.type
_entity_poly.pdbx_seq_one_letter_code
_entity_poly.pdbx_strand_id
1 'polypeptide(L)'
;MKTEAVKNVWRKLGLELAERSIYNICSAYCLLILLKNWKTTQSYQLWFVDVQSSSTLWWTFVAAHILSWVVVYAGSLLMDLPEMIGLKQIYYDVNDLAPPMSYKSRELRSLYNRMRHPSFVGLSVVLWITNCMSLDRLLLAVIWTAYMYLSWNTNKTDLEYQKYQLSRKKVELAGVSE
;
A
#
# COMPACT_ATOMS: atom_id res chain seq x y z
N MET A 1 8.07 14.92 -5.65
CA MET A 1 9.28 15.74 -5.88
C MET A 1 10.06 15.75 -4.57
N LYS A 2 11.20 15.04 -4.48
CA LYS A 2 12.08 15.20 -3.32
C LYS A 2 12.83 16.51 -3.52
N THR A 3 12.66 17.49 -2.64
CA THR A 3 13.42 18.74 -2.73
C THR A 3 14.89 18.40 -2.54
N GLU A 4 15.75 18.66 -3.52
CA GLU A 4 17.20 18.36 -3.46
C GLU A 4 17.87 18.96 -2.20
N ALA A 5 17.30 20.05 -1.67
CA ALA A 5 17.68 20.63 -0.38
C ALA A 5 17.59 19.63 0.80
N VAL A 6 16.51 18.83 0.87
CA VAL A 6 16.31 17.86 1.95
C VAL A 6 17.34 16.74 1.86
N LYS A 7 17.58 16.21 0.65
CA LYS A 7 18.62 15.21 0.43
C LYS A 7 20.00 15.73 0.83
N ASN A 8 20.31 16.98 0.48
CA ASN A 8 21.58 17.60 0.85
C ASN A 8 21.77 17.72 2.37
N VAL A 9 20.71 17.97 3.13
CA VAL A 9 20.77 18.00 4.60
C VAL A 9 21.04 16.60 5.16
N TRP A 10 20.31 15.59 4.70
CA TRP A 10 20.52 14.20 5.13
C TRP A 10 21.92 13.69 4.78
N ARG A 11 22.45 14.07 3.61
CA ARG A 11 23.83 13.78 3.20
C ARG A 11 24.85 14.39 4.13
N LYS A 12 24.68 15.67 4.49
CA LYS A 12 25.56 16.35 5.43
C LYS A 12 25.53 15.74 6.84
N LEU A 13 24.40 15.16 7.24
CA LEU A 13 24.22 14.47 8.51
C LEU A 13 24.71 13.02 8.49
N GLY A 14 25.09 12.47 7.33
CA GLY A 14 25.50 11.07 7.18
C GLY A 14 24.34 10.06 7.33
N LEU A 15 23.09 10.51 7.24
CA LEU A 15 21.89 9.73 7.53
C LEU A 15 21.03 9.43 6.29
N GLU A 16 21.63 9.42 5.08
CA GLU A 16 20.90 9.20 3.83
C GLU A 16 20.12 7.88 3.81
N LEU A 17 20.70 6.83 4.39
CA LEU A 17 20.10 5.50 4.43
C LEU A 17 18.97 5.40 5.47
N ALA A 18 19.04 6.21 6.53
CA ALA A 18 18.02 6.27 7.57
C ALA A 18 16.86 7.21 7.20
N GLU A 19 16.98 8.04 6.15
CA GLU A 19 15.96 8.99 5.68
C GLU A 19 14.58 8.33 5.59
N ARG A 20 14.47 7.15 4.95
CA ARG A 20 13.21 6.42 4.79
C ARG A 20 12.62 5.96 6.11
N SER A 21 13.44 5.35 6.96
CA SER A 21 13.00 4.83 8.25
C SER A 21 12.51 5.96 9.15
N ILE A 22 13.26 7.06 9.22
CA ILE A 22 12.89 8.24 10.01
C ILE A 22 11.60 8.85 9.45
N TYR A 23 11.51 9.05 8.14
CA TYR A 23 10.29 9.55 7.50
C TYR A 23 9.06 8.69 7.83
N ASN A 24 9.20 7.36 7.76
CA ASN A 24 8.11 6.43 8.05
C ASN A 24 7.70 6.48 9.53
N ILE A 25 8.66 6.51 10.46
CA ILE A 25 8.38 6.62 11.90
C ILE A 25 7.68 7.95 12.21
N CYS A 26 8.20 9.07 11.71
CA CYS A 26 7.58 10.38 11.91
C CYS A 26 6.18 10.43 11.31
N SER A 27 5.99 9.91 10.09
CA SER A 27 4.67 9.85 9.44
C SER A 27 3.69 9.00 10.23
N ALA A 28 4.12 7.82 10.70
CA ALA A 28 3.30 6.95 11.54
C ALA A 28 2.93 7.61 12.87
N TYR A 29 3.85 8.35 13.48
CA TYR A 29 3.60 9.08 14.72
C TYR A 29 2.63 10.26 14.53
N CYS A 30 2.81 11.05 13.47
CA CYS A 30 1.85 12.10 13.10
C CYS A 30 0.45 11.52 12.85
N LEU A 31 0.36 10.41 12.11
CA LEU A 31 -0.90 9.72 11.89
C LEU A 31 -1.53 9.23 13.20
N LEU A 32 -0.72 8.66 14.10
CA LEU A 32 -1.19 8.21 15.42
C LEU A 32 -1.76 9.37 16.26
N ILE A 33 -1.09 10.53 16.25
CA ILE A 33 -1.58 11.74 16.93
C ILE A 33 -2.91 12.18 16.33
N LEU A 34 -3.03 12.19 14.99
CA LEU A 34 -4.25 12.56 14.30
C LEU A 34 -5.40 11.63 14.68
N LEU A 35 -5.16 10.31 14.68
CA LEU A 35 -6.16 9.31 15.07
C LEU A 35 -6.59 9.47 16.54
N LYS A 36 -5.64 9.73 17.45
CA LYS A 36 -5.96 9.94 18.88
C LYS A 36 -6.81 11.19 19.13
N ASN A 37 -6.60 12.24 18.33
CA ASN A 37 -7.35 13.49 18.45
C ASN A 37 -8.55 13.55 17.49
N TRP A 38 -8.86 12.45 16.81
CA TRP A 38 -9.94 12.42 15.85
C TRP A 38 -11.29 12.53 16.55
N LYS A 39 -12.05 13.58 16.21
CA LYS A 39 -13.42 13.75 16.68
C LYS A 39 -14.37 13.27 15.59
N THR A 40 -15.15 12.25 15.90
CA THR A 40 -16.11 11.67 14.97
C THR A 40 -17.30 12.59 14.78
N THR A 41 -17.80 12.67 13.55
CA THR A 41 -18.97 13.50 13.23
C THR A 41 -20.22 12.61 13.16
N GLN A 42 -20.52 11.91 14.26
CA GLN A 42 -21.57 10.86 14.31
C GLN A 42 -22.97 11.37 13.96
N SER A 43 -23.21 12.68 14.02
CA SER A 43 -24.50 13.31 13.72
C SER A 43 -24.88 13.25 12.23
N TYR A 44 -23.92 13.11 11.31
CA TYR A 44 -24.21 13.09 9.87
C TYR A 44 -23.97 11.69 9.28
N GLN A 45 -25.03 10.89 9.29
CA GLN A 45 -25.09 9.60 8.59
C GLN A 45 -25.74 9.81 7.23
N LEU A 46 -25.05 9.41 6.16
CA LEU A 46 -25.53 9.53 4.78
C LEU A 46 -26.46 8.37 4.42
N TRP A 47 -26.07 7.16 4.83
CA TRP A 47 -26.90 5.97 4.71
C TRP A 47 -26.66 5.01 5.86
N PHE A 48 -27.69 4.23 6.15
CA PHE A 48 -27.67 3.15 7.12
C PHE A 48 -28.42 1.95 6.54
N VAL A 49 -27.74 0.81 6.47
CA VAL A 49 -28.34 -0.48 6.10
C VAL A 49 -28.52 -1.27 7.38
N ASP A 50 -29.75 -1.66 7.68
CA ASP A 50 -30.03 -2.54 8.80
C ASP A 50 -29.60 -3.97 8.46
N VAL A 51 -28.44 -4.34 8.99
CA VAL A 51 -27.84 -5.66 8.79
C VAL A 51 -28.30 -6.65 9.86
N GLN A 52 -28.92 -6.19 10.94
CA GLN A 52 -29.42 -7.04 12.02
C GLN A 52 -30.69 -7.78 11.61
N SER A 53 -31.47 -7.18 10.70
CA SER A 53 -32.68 -7.79 10.12
C SER A 53 -32.40 -9.06 9.29
N SER A 54 -31.19 -9.21 8.72
CA SER A 54 -30.85 -10.35 7.86
C SER A 54 -29.45 -10.90 8.13
N SER A 55 -29.39 -12.15 8.59
CA SER A 55 -28.13 -12.89 8.78
C SER A 55 -27.31 -12.97 7.48
N THR A 56 -27.97 -13.09 6.33
CA THR A 56 -27.29 -13.11 5.02
C THR A 56 -26.57 -11.80 4.75
N LEU A 57 -27.23 -10.65 4.99
CA LEU A 57 -26.58 -9.34 4.83
C LEU A 57 -25.37 -9.21 5.75
N TRP A 58 -25.49 -9.64 7.01
CA TRP A 58 -24.37 -9.61 7.96
C TRP A 58 -23.15 -10.36 7.45
N TRP A 59 -23.34 -11.61 7.05
CA TRP A 59 -22.24 -12.42 6.55
C TRP A 59 -21.64 -11.90 5.26
N THR A 60 -22.43 -11.27 4.37
CA THR A 60 -21.89 -10.65 3.15
C THR A 60 -20.95 -9.48 3.46
N PHE A 61 -21.33 -8.56 4.37
CA PHE A 61 -20.47 -7.46 4.78
C PHE A 61 -19.19 -7.95 5.47
N VAL A 62 -19.33 -8.92 6.39
CA VAL A 62 -18.20 -9.50 7.11
C VAL A 62 -17.24 -10.19 6.13
N ALA A 63 -17.74 -11.04 5.23
CA ALA A 63 -16.94 -11.74 4.24
C ALA A 63 -16.20 -10.76 3.31
N ALA A 64 -16.88 -9.70 2.85
CA ALA A 64 -16.27 -8.67 2.02
C ALA A 64 -15.12 -7.94 2.75
N HIS A 65 -15.31 -7.61 4.04
CA HIS A 65 -14.24 -6.98 4.84
C HIS A 65 -13.07 -7.93 5.07
N ILE A 66 -13.34 -9.18 5.46
CA ILE A 66 -12.28 -10.19 5.69
C ILE A 66 -11.47 -10.38 4.41
N LEU A 67 -12.13 -10.61 3.28
CA LEU A 67 -11.45 -10.77 2.00
C LEU A 67 -10.60 -9.55 1.65
N SER A 68 -11.13 -8.34 1.86
CA SER A 68 -10.42 -7.10 1.58
C SER A 68 -9.19 -6.94 2.48
N TRP A 69 -9.29 -7.23 3.78
CA TRP A 69 -8.15 -7.18 4.70
C TRP A 69 -7.10 -8.25 4.38
N VAL A 70 -7.52 -9.45 4.00
CA VAL A 70 -6.61 -10.50 3.52
C VAL A 70 -5.85 -10.04 2.28
N VAL A 71 -6.52 -9.43 1.30
CA VAL A 71 -5.87 -8.87 0.11
C VAL A 71 -4.88 -7.76 0.46
N VAL A 72 -5.26 -6.85 1.38
CA VAL A 72 -4.37 -5.78 1.85
C VAL A 72 -3.13 -6.35 2.51
N TYR A 73 -3.31 -7.30 3.44
CA TYR A 73 -2.20 -7.89 4.19
C TYR A 73 -1.32 -8.77 3.30
N ALA A 74 -1.90 -9.67 2.51
CA ALA A 74 -1.17 -10.50 1.57
C ALA A 74 -0.41 -9.64 0.55
N GLY A 75 -1.06 -8.61 0.02
CA GLY A 75 -0.43 -7.67 -0.91
C GLY A 75 0.65 -6.82 -0.24
N SER A 76 0.52 -6.50 1.05
CA SER A 76 1.63 -5.90 1.80
C SER A 76 2.78 -6.89 1.95
N LEU A 77 2.57 -8.14 2.39
CA LEU A 77 3.64 -9.13 2.52
C LEU A 77 4.35 -9.47 1.20
N LEU A 78 3.62 -9.46 0.09
CA LEU A 78 4.18 -9.63 -1.26
C LEU A 78 5.07 -8.45 -1.65
N MET A 79 4.80 -7.26 -1.11
CA MET A 79 5.72 -6.15 -1.17
C MET A 79 6.81 -6.35 -0.12
N ASP A 80 8.05 -6.06 -0.47
CA ASP A 80 9.17 -6.20 0.45
C ASP A 80 9.05 -5.15 1.58
N LEU A 81 8.33 -5.48 2.66
CA LEU A 81 8.07 -4.60 3.82
C LEU A 81 9.35 -4.00 4.39
N PRO A 82 10.40 -4.80 4.68
CA PRO A 82 11.66 -4.27 5.17
C PRO A 82 12.29 -3.23 4.22
N GLU A 83 12.13 -3.39 2.91
CA GLU A 83 12.61 -2.43 1.92
C GLU A 83 11.76 -1.15 1.87
N MET A 84 10.44 -1.27 2.05
CA MET A 84 9.53 -0.13 2.12
C MET A 84 9.77 0.70 3.38
N ILE A 85 9.97 0.04 4.52
CA ILE A 85 10.25 0.70 5.81
C ILE A 85 11.60 1.41 5.75
N GLY A 86 12.58 0.84 5.04
CA GLY A 86 13.96 1.34 4.97
C GLY A 86 14.95 0.49 5.77
N LEU A 87 14.48 -0.50 6.53
CA LEU A 87 15.31 -1.40 7.32
C LEU A 87 16.31 -2.18 6.44
N LYS A 88 15.88 -2.62 5.26
CA LYS A 88 16.75 -3.34 4.31
C LYS A 88 17.88 -2.46 3.78
N GLN A 89 17.69 -1.14 3.67
CA GLN A 89 18.73 -0.23 3.21
C GLN A 89 19.85 -0.11 4.24
N ILE A 90 19.48 0.01 5.52
CA ILE A 90 20.43 0.04 6.63
C ILE A 90 21.15 -1.30 6.77
N TYR A 91 20.42 -2.42 6.68
CA TYR A 91 21.02 -3.75 6.76
C TYR A 91 22.05 -4.00 5.65
N TYR A 92 21.74 -3.62 4.41
CA TYR A 92 22.67 -3.85 3.29
C TYR A 92 23.92 -2.98 3.41
N ASP A 93 23.79 -1.74 3.90
CA ASP A 93 24.93 -0.86 4.14
C ASP A 93 25.88 -1.39 5.22
N VAL A 94 25.33 -1.85 6.35
CA VAL A 94 26.13 -2.43 7.45
C VAL A 94 26.88 -3.71 7.02
N ASN A 95 26.42 -4.39 5.97
CA ASN A 95 27.05 -5.60 5.42
C ASN A 95 27.84 -5.33 4.13
N ASP A 96 28.14 -4.08 3.79
CA ASP A 96 28.86 -3.69 2.56
C ASP A 96 28.24 -4.24 1.25
N LEU A 97 26.91 -4.37 1.23
CA LEU A 97 26.13 -4.82 0.08
C LEU A 97 25.63 -3.63 -0.74
N ALA A 98 25.43 -3.85 -2.04
CA ALA A 98 24.85 -2.82 -2.91
C ALA A 98 23.40 -2.47 -2.49
N PRO A 99 22.85 -1.29 -2.84
CA PRO A 99 21.50 -0.92 -2.42
C PRO A 99 20.43 -1.95 -2.85
N PRO A 100 19.41 -2.28 -2.03
CA PRO A 100 18.45 -3.35 -2.35
C PRO A 100 17.77 -3.22 -3.72
N MET A 101 17.54 -2.00 -4.19
CA MET A 101 16.94 -1.72 -5.49
C MET A 101 17.86 -2.02 -6.68
N SER A 102 19.19 -2.07 -6.51
CA SER A 102 20.12 -2.40 -7.61
C SER A 102 20.00 -3.85 -8.05
N TYR A 103 19.55 -4.74 -7.16
CA TYR A 103 19.30 -6.16 -7.47
C TYR A 103 18.00 -6.40 -8.25
N LYS A 104 17.14 -5.38 -8.42
CA LYS A 104 15.85 -5.51 -9.12
C LYS A 104 15.97 -5.14 -10.60
N SER A 105 15.31 -5.93 -11.45
CA SER A 105 15.20 -5.65 -12.89
C SER A 105 14.67 -4.23 -13.15
N ARG A 106 15.09 -3.63 -14.27
CA ARG A 106 14.71 -2.25 -14.63
C ARG A 106 13.19 -2.13 -14.79
N GLU A 107 12.57 -3.14 -15.36
CA GLU A 107 11.14 -3.26 -15.61
C GLU A 107 10.37 -3.31 -14.29
N LEU A 108 10.82 -4.10 -13.31
CA LEU A 108 10.20 -4.16 -11.98
C LEU A 108 10.26 -2.82 -11.25
N ARG A 109 11.41 -2.13 -11.31
CA ARG A 109 11.57 -0.79 -10.73
C ARG A 109 10.64 0.22 -11.39
N SER A 110 10.51 0.13 -12.71
CA SER A 110 9.62 0.96 -13.52
C SER A 110 8.16 0.75 -13.13
N LEU A 111 7.76 -0.52 -12.95
CA LEU A 111 6.42 -0.90 -12.49
C LEU A 111 6.13 -0.36 -11.10
N TYR A 112 7.03 -0.55 -10.12
CA TYR A 112 6.82 -0.06 -8.75
C TYR A 112 6.72 1.46 -8.66
N ASN A 113 7.36 2.20 -9.57
CA ASN A 113 7.23 3.64 -9.64
C ASN A 113 5.84 4.09 -10.13
N ARG A 114 5.21 3.31 -11.02
CA ARG A 114 3.88 3.61 -11.61
C ARG A 114 2.71 2.99 -10.85
N MET A 115 2.96 1.87 -10.17
CA MET A 115 2.03 1.10 -9.36
C MET A 115 2.67 0.91 -7.98
N ARG A 116 2.54 1.94 -7.13
CA ARG A 116 3.20 1.94 -5.83
C ARG A 116 2.64 0.87 -4.89
N HIS A 117 1.31 0.80 -4.76
CA HIS A 117 0.64 -0.07 -3.79
C HIS A 117 -0.63 -0.70 -4.37
N PRO A 118 -0.51 -1.77 -5.19
CA PRO A 118 -1.67 -2.44 -5.77
C PRO A 118 -2.62 -3.04 -4.71
N SER A 119 -2.11 -3.39 -3.53
CA SER A 119 -2.91 -3.95 -2.43
C SER A 119 -3.91 -2.94 -1.84
N PHE A 120 -3.69 -1.64 -2.04
CA PHE A 120 -4.51 -0.57 -1.50
C PHE A 120 -5.87 -0.40 -2.20
N VAL A 121 -6.09 -1.14 -3.29
CA VAL A 121 -7.44 -1.34 -3.84
C VAL A 121 -8.35 -2.00 -2.80
N GLY A 122 -7.84 -2.96 -2.02
CA GLY A 122 -8.61 -3.59 -0.95
C GLY A 122 -9.07 -2.58 0.11
N LEU A 123 -8.25 -1.56 0.41
CA LEU A 123 -8.66 -0.47 1.31
C LEU A 123 -9.80 0.38 0.73
N SER A 124 -9.85 0.56 -0.59
CA SER A 124 -11.00 1.24 -1.22
C SER A 124 -12.29 0.45 -0.98
N VAL A 125 -12.23 -0.87 -1.14
CA VAL A 125 -13.37 -1.76 -0.87
C VAL A 125 -13.79 -1.68 0.60
N VAL A 126 -12.85 -1.73 1.54
CA VAL A 126 -13.14 -1.56 2.98
C VAL A 126 -13.82 -0.23 3.25
N LEU A 127 -13.35 0.88 2.67
CA LEU A 127 -13.92 2.20 2.91
C LEU A 127 -15.37 2.31 2.39
N TRP A 128 -15.64 1.79 1.20
CA TRP A 128 -16.95 1.88 0.55
C TRP A 128 -17.97 0.84 1.02
N ILE A 129 -17.55 -0.40 1.26
CA ILE A 129 -18.44 -1.46 1.73
C ILE A 129 -18.60 -1.28 3.24
N THR A 130 -19.65 -0.57 3.64
CA THR A 130 -20.03 -0.44 5.05
C THR A 130 -21.53 -0.33 5.22
N ASN A 131 -22.01 -0.83 6.35
CA ASN A 131 -23.42 -0.75 6.73
C ASN A 131 -23.83 0.68 7.13
N CYS A 132 -22.91 1.48 7.66
CA CYS A 132 -23.16 2.86 8.05
C CYS A 132 -22.06 3.77 7.49
N MET A 133 -22.44 4.66 6.57
CA MET A 133 -21.51 5.63 6.01
C MET A 133 -21.71 6.99 6.65
N SER A 134 -20.72 7.39 7.43
CA SER A 134 -20.61 8.73 7.99
C SER A 134 -19.92 9.68 7.01
N LEU A 135 -20.10 10.99 7.21
CA LEU A 135 -19.50 12.02 6.35
C LEU A 135 -17.96 11.94 6.32
N ASP A 136 -17.33 11.72 7.48
CA ASP A 136 -15.88 11.57 7.62
C ASP A 136 -15.35 10.35 6.85
N ARG A 137 -16.07 9.23 6.90
CA ARG A 137 -15.69 8.03 6.15
C ARG A 137 -15.87 8.24 4.64
N LEU A 138 -16.96 8.87 4.22
CA LEU A 138 -17.18 9.18 2.79
C LEU A 138 -16.07 10.08 2.26
N LEU A 139 -15.74 11.16 2.98
CA LEU A 139 -14.67 12.08 2.60
C LEU A 139 -13.34 11.33 2.44
N LEU A 140 -13.00 10.47 3.40
CA LEU A 140 -11.81 9.62 3.32
C LEU A 140 -11.87 8.67 2.12
N ALA A 141 -13.01 8.01 1.88
CA ALA A 141 -13.21 7.10 0.75
C ALA A 141 -13.00 7.79 -0.59
N VAL A 142 -13.57 9.00 -0.77
CA VAL A 142 -13.44 9.79 -1.99
C VAL A 142 -12.01 10.24 -2.20
N ILE A 143 -11.36 10.81 -1.19
CA ILE A 143 -9.96 11.26 -1.28
C ILE A 143 -9.05 10.06 -1.60
N TRP A 144 -9.27 8.93 -0.94
CA TRP A 144 -8.51 7.71 -1.16
C TRP A 144 -8.67 7.16 -2.57
N THR A 145 -9.91 7.04 -3.06
CA THR A 145 -10.19 6.57 -4.41
C THR A 145 -9.62 7.53 -5.48
N ALA A 146 -9.76 8.84 -5.29
CA ALA A 146 -9.19 9.84 -6.19
C ALA A 146 -7.66 9.77 -6.23
N TYR A 147 -7.01 9.67 -5.06
CA TYR A 147 -5.56 9.49 -4.98
C TYR A 147 -5.11 8.22 -5.70
N MET A 148 -5.80 7.10 -5.48
CA MET A 148 -5.46 5.83 -6.14
C MET A 148 -5.62 5.93 -7.65
N TYR A 149 -6.71 6.52 -8.14
CA TYR A 149 -6.95 6.73 -9.57
C TYR A 149 -5.86 7.59 -10.22
N LEU A 150 -5.47 8.70 -9.58
CA LEU A 150 -4.46 9.62 -10.10
C LEU A 150 -3.03 9.09 -9.97
N SER A 151 -2.73 8.37 -8.89
CA SER A 151 -1.39 7.84 -8.62
C SER A 151 -1.08 6.61 -9.45
N TRP A 152 -2.09 5.91 -9.96
CA TRP A 152 -1.90 4.65 -10.68
C TRP A 152 -1.94 4.90 -12.18
N ASN A 153 -0.76 4.88 -12.79
CA ASN A 153 -0.61 5.19 -14.21
C ASN A 153 0.21 4.09 -14.90
N THR A 154 -0.40 2.94 -15.15
CA THR A 154 0.27 1.79 -15.78
C THR A 154 0.29 1.90 -17.30
N ASN A 155 1.38 1.45 -17.91
CA ASN A 155 1.56 1.47 -19.36
C ASN A 155 1.51 0.06 -19.97
N LYS A 156 1.46 -0.03 -21.30
CA LYS A 156 1.51 -1.31 -22.03
C LYS A 156 2.75 -2.14 -21.68
N THR A 157 3.88 -1.49 -21.46
CA THR A 157 5.15 -2.13 -21.07
C THR A 157 5.07 -2.82 -19.70
N ASP A 158 4.31 -2.26 -18.75
CA ASP A 158 4.06 -2.89 -17.45
C ASP A 158 3.25 -4.17 -17.59
N LEU A 159 2.23 -4.12 -18.46
CA LEU A 159 1.37 -5.26 -18.75
C LEU A 159 2.17 -6.39 -19.42
N GLU A 160 3.00 -6.06 -20.40
CA GLU A 160 3.88 -7.04 -21.08
C GLU A 160 4.86 -7.68 -20.11
N TYR A 161 5.48 -6.88 -19.22
CA TYR A 161 6.35 -7.39 -18.18
C TYR A 161 5.64 -8.38 -17.25
N GLN A 162 4.42 -8.05 -16.78
CA GLN A 162 3.64 -8.94 -15.94
C GLN A 162 3.24 -10.24 -16.65
N LYS A 163 2.84 -10.15 -17.93
CA LYS A 163 2.56 -11.34 -18.75
C LYS A 163 3.79 -12.24 -18.88
N TYR A 164 4.96 -11.65 -19.15
CA TYR A 164 6.21 -12.38 -19.23
C TYR A 164 6.54 -13.11 -17.91
N GLN A 165 6.41 -12.43 -16.77
CA GLN A 165 6.66 -13.04 -15.46
C GLN A 165 5.68 -14.15 -15.12
N LEU A 166 4.40 -14.00 -15.49
CA LEU A 166 3.40 -15.04 -15.32
C LEU A 166 3.74 -16.28 -16.16
N SER A 167 4.11 -16.09 -17.43
CA SER A 167 4.50 -17.19 -18.32
C SER A 167 5.72 -17.94 -17.80
N ARG A 168 6.75 -17.21 -17.34
CA ARG A 168 7.93 -17.81 -16.69
C ARG A 168 7.54 -18.67 -15.49
N LYS A 169 6.74 -18.14 -14.56
CA LYS A 169 6.30 -18.89 -13.38
C LYS A 169 5.50 -20.15 -13.74
N LYS A 170 4.66 -20.09 -14.77
CA LYS A 170 3.91 -21.27 -15.24
C LYS A 170 4.85 -22.37 -15.74
N VAL A 171 5.89 -22.01 -16.49
CA VAL A 171 6.90 -22.97 -16.97
C VAL A 171 7.68 -23.57 -15.80
N GLU A 172 8.13 -22.73 -14.86
CA GLU A 172 8.84 -23.19 -13.66
C GLU A 172 7.98 -24.15 -12.81
N LEU A 173 6.68 -23.86 -12.64
CA LEU A 173 5.77 -24.74 -11.90
C LEU A 173 5.48 -26.06 -12.64
N ALA A 174 5.38 -26.04 -13.97
CA ALA A 174 5.18 -27.24 -14.78
C ALA A 174 6.40 -28.17 -14.76
N GLY A 175 7.61 -27.61 -14.78
CA GLY A 175 8.85 -28.39 -14.69
C GLY A 175 9.16 -28.96 -13.30
N VAL A 176 8.42 -28.56 -12.26
CA VAL A 176 8.53 -29.12 -10.89
C VAL A 176 7.51 -30.25 -10.67
N SER A 177 6.52 -30.39 -11.55
CA SER A 177 5.50 -31.46 -11.49
C SER A 177 5.86 -32.74 -12.27
N GLU A 178 7.04 -32.78 -12.91
CA GLU A 178 7.68 -33.98 -13.48
C GLU A 178 8.78 -34.49 -12.55
#